data_AF-A0A3C2BTV9-F1
#
_entry.id   AF-A0A3C2BTV9-F1
#
_cell.length_a   1.000
_cell.length_b   1.000
_cell.length_c   1.000
_cell.angle_alpha   90.00
_cell.angle_beta   90.00
_cell.angle_gamma   90.00
#
_symmetry.space_group_name_H-M   'P 1'
#
loop_
_entity.id
_entity.type
_entity.pdbx_description
1 polymer ?
#
loop_
_entity_poly.entity_id
_entity_poly.type
_entity_poly.pdbx_seq_one_letter_code
_entity_poly.pdbx_strand_id
1 'polypeptide(L)'
;MKKILAGAAVACLAGLTGCSVATPAPERTTATAAPTASAPATTKASPSNAASKSAGPQAGGVKVACETFNSLYAGYKVIQNDSNAYEDIYLAAQDAKDTVSGNLVGLFASLSVLALDHSSAVDAGGQPGQESKDAVRDAVFANANECTAAGVTLR
;
A
#
# COMPACT_ATOMS: atom_id res chain seq x y z
N MET A 1 50.42 -26.91 3.67
CA MET A 1 49.84 -28.11 4.33
C MET A 1 48.32 -27.94 4.26
N LYS A 2 47.61 -28.63 3.34
CA LYS A 2 46.63 -29.72 3.62
C LYS A 2 45.71 -29.42 4.82
N LYS A 3 44.38 -29.53 4.81
CA LYS A 3 43.30 -29.98 3.88
C LYS A 3 42.10 -30.18 4.84
N ILE A 4 40.86 -29.68 4.62
CA ILE A 4 39.54 -30.36 4.89
C ILE A 4 38.41 -29.45 4.28
N LEU A 5 37.80 -29.71 3.11
CA LEU A 5 36.63 -30.58 2.76
C LEU A 5 35.41 -30.40 3.71
N ALA A 6 34.32 -29.75 3.30
CA ALA A 6 33.20 -30.18 2.42
C ALA A 6 32.10 -30.99 3.14
N GLY A 7 30.84 -30.57 2.96
CA GLY A 7 29.63 -31.35 3.27
C GLY A 7 28.40 -30.44 3.40
N ALA A 8 27.19 -30.79 2.99
CA ALA A 8 26.65 -31.82 2.10
C ALA A 8 25.23 -31.33 1.73
N ALA A 9 24.78 -31.60 0.50
CA ALA A 9 23.42 -31.32 0.04
C ALA A 9 22.45 -32.45 0.44
N VAL A 10 21.19 -32.10 0.75
CA VAL A 10 20.00 -32.99 0.84
C VAL A 10 18.81 -32.13 0.35
N ALA A 11 18.32 -32.26 -0.89
CA ALA A 11 17.44 -33.29 -1.47
C ALA A 11 15.94 -33.19 -1.07
N CYS A 12 15.17 -32.61 -2.00
CA CYS A 12 13.81 -32.90 -2.50
C CYS A 12 12.70 -33.55 -1.64
N LEU A 13 11.46 -33.05 -1.82
CA LEU A 13 10.26 -33.71 -2.40
C LEU A 13 8.99 -32.93 -1.99
N ALA A 14 8.28 -32.29 -2.91
CA ALA A 14 7.15 -32.80 -3.72
C ALA A 14 5.77 -32.78 -3.01
N GLY A 15 4.89 -31.90 -3.52
CA GLY A 15 3.47 -32.14 -3.78
C GLY A 15 2.48 -32.11 -2.61
N LEU A 16 1.40 -31.34 -2.76
CA LEU A 16 0.02 -31.86 -2.78
C LEU A 16 -0.97 -30.73 -3.14
N THR A 17 -1.56 -30.90 -4.32
CA THR A 17 -2.84 -30.32 -4.76
C THR A 17 -3.98 -30.68 -3.80
N GLY A 18 -4.89 -29.74 -3.55
CA GLY A 18 -6.16 -30.05 -2.88
C GLY A 18 -7.15 -28.90 -2.92
N CYS A 19 -8.02 -28.90 -3.92
CA CYS A 19 -9.25 -28.09 -3.97
C CYS A 19 -10.16 -28.47 -2.80
N SER A 20 -10.85 -27.51 -2.19
CA SER A 20 -12.20 -27.73 -1.65
C SER A 20 -12.96 -26.42 -1.51
N VAL A 21 -13.98 -26.30 -2.35
CA VAL A 21 -15.06 -25.32 -2.27
C VAL A 21 -15.97 -25.65 -1.08
N ALA A 22 -16.38 -24.64 -0.31
CA ALA A 22 -17.49 -24.77 0.63
C ALA A 22 -18.25 -23.44 0.72
N THR A 23 -19.32 -23.32 -0.06
CA THR A 23 -20.42 -22.39 0.21
C THR A 23 -21.37 -23.06 1.21
N PRO A 24 -21.78 -22.34 2.26
CA PRO A 24 -23.22 -22.19 2.50
C PRO A 24 -23.61 -20.72 2.76
N ALA A 25 -24.78 -20.34 2.28
CA ALA A 25 -25.55 -19.14 2.66
C ALA A 25 -26.77 -19.59 3.51
N PRO A 26 -27.72 -18.71 3.84
CA PRO A 26 -27.73 -17.43 4.58
C PRO A 26 -28.53 -17.58 5.91
N GLU A 27 -28.78 -16.52 6.70
CA GLU A 27 -29.96 -16.22 7.59
C GLU A 27 -29.59 -15.02 8.51
N ARG A 28 -30.14 -13.80 8.39
CA ARG A 28 -31.40 -13.21 8.90
C ARG A 28 -31.60 -13.16 10.44
N THR A 29 -31.84 -11.92 10.92
CA THR A 29 -32.57 -11.49 12.15
C THR A 29 -31.77 -11.67 13.47
N THR A 30 -31.80 -10.82 14.52
CA THR A 30 -32.71 -9.76 14.99
C THR A 30 -31.95 -8.86 16.00
N ALA A 31 -32.48 -7.67 16.24
CA ALA A 31 -32.05 -6.64 17.20
C ALA A 31 -31.75 -7.11 18.64
N THR A 32 -30.92 -6.33 19.35
CA THR A 32 -30.87 -6.26 20.81
C THR A 32 -30.64 -4.81 21.26
N ALA A 33 -31.32 -4.46 22.34
CA ALA A 33 -31.72 -3.13 22.78
C ALA A 33 -30.62 -2.24 23.43
N ALA A 34 -30.98 -0.97 23.58
CA ALA A 34 -30.25 0.13 24.22
C ALA A 34 -29.99 -0.06 25.73
N PRO A 35 -29.18 0.82 26.36
CA PRO A 35 -29.82 1.95 27.08
C PRO A 35 -29.11 3.33 26.99
N THR A 36 -29.96 4.35 26.88
CA THR A 36 -30.07 5.66 27.58
C THR A 36 -28.86 6.44 28.15
N ALA A 37 -28.90 7.75 27.80
CA ALA A 37 -28.54 8.99 28.53
C ALA A 37 -27.10 9.50 28.53
N SER A 38 -26.88 10.66 27.88
CA SER A 38 -26.95 11.97 28.55
C SER A 38 -26.65 13.11 27.56
N ALA A 39 -27.49 14.15 27.53
CA ALA A 39 -27.13 15.47 27.03
C ALA A 39 -26.47 16.26 28.18
N PRO A 40 -25.56 17.22 27.92
CA PRO A 40 -26.08 18.59 27.75
C PRO A 40 -25.28 19.51 26.78
N ALA A 41 -26.02 20.52 26.30
CA ALA A 41 -25.64 21.93 26.07
C ALA A 41 -24.52 22.33 25.06
N THR A 42 -25.00 22.89 23.94
CA THR A 42 -24.60 24.15 23.27
C THR A 42 -23.14 24.63 23.32
N THR A 43 -22.50 24.75 22.15
CA THR A 43 -21.56 25.85 21.86
C THR A 43 -21.63 26.25 20.38
N LYS A 44 -22.17 27.45 20.16
CA LYS A 44 -21.80 28.52 19.20
C LYS A 44 -21.20 28.13 17.83
N ALA A 45 -21.95 28.47 16.79
CA ALA A 45 -21.46 28.58 15.41
C ALA A 45 -20.30 29.58 15.29
N SER A 46 -19.25 29.20 14.55
CA SER A 46 -18.36 30.12 13.84
C SER A 46 -18.05 29.54 12.46
N PRO A 47 -18.19 30.32 11.39
CA PRO A 47 -17.87 29.87 10.04
C PRO A 47 -16.38 30.03 9.82
N SER A 48 -15.71 29.03 9.22
CA SER A 48 -14.73 29.23 8.15
C SER A 48 -14.07 27.90 7.76
N ASN A 49 -13.86 27.78 6.45
CA ASN A 49 -13.15 26.74 5.74
C ASN A 49 -13.85 25.38 5.68
N ALA A 50 -14.97 25.37 4.95
CA ALA A 50 -15.29 24.24 4.09
C ALA A 50 -14.15 24.08 3.06
N ALA A 51 -13.07 23.40 3.45
CA ALA A 51 -12.21 22.73 2.49
C ALA A 51 -13.05 21.56 1.97
N SER A 52 -13.77 21.80 0.88
CA SER A 52 -14.35 20.75 0.06
C SER A 52 -13.24 19.81 -0.40
N LYS A 53 -13.04 18.72 0.33
CA LYS A 53 -12.62 17.44 -0.23
C LYS A 53 -13.44 16.35 0.47
N SER A 54 -14.71 16.29 0.10
CA SER A 54 -15.38 15.00 0.03
C SER A 54 -14.72 14.26 -1.13
N ALA A 55 -13.62 13.55 -0.86
CA ALA A 55 -13.16 12.51 -1.76
C ALA A 55 -14.15 11.35 -1.57
N GLY A 56 -15.26 11.39 -2.31
CA GLY A 56 -16.06 10.19 -2.53
C GLY A 56 -15.17 9.09 -3.10
N PRO A 57 -15.59 7.81 -3.04
CA PRO A 57 -14.79 6.68 -3.52
C PRO A 57 -14.36 6.98 -4.94
N GLN A 58 -13.08 7.26 -5.13
CA GLN A 58 -12.56 7.64 -6.43
C GLN A 58 -12.59 6.36 -7.24
N ALA A 59 -13.66 6.16 -8.02
CA ALA A 59 -13.76 5.16 -9.07
C ALA A 59 -12.79 5.55 -10.20
N GLY A 60 -11.54 5.78 -9.84
CA GLY A 60 -10.47 6.13 -10.72
C GLY A 60 -9.88 4.83 -11.18
N GLY A 61 -10.39 4.29 -12.29
CA GLY A 61 -9.80 3.13 -12.94
C GLY A 61 -8.31 3.32 -13.22
N VAL A 62 -7.66 2.30 -13.78
CA VAL A 62 -6.21 2.19 -14.03
C VAL A 62 -5.46 3.51 -14.24
N LYS A 63 -5.95 4.38 -15.14
CA LYS A 63 -5.36 5.71 -15.39
C LYS A 63 -5.10 6.52 -14.11
N VAL A 64 -6.12 6.67 -13.27
CA VAL A 64 -6.03 7.47 -12.03
C VAL A 64 -5.08 6.82 -11.03
N ALA A 65 -5.09 5.48 -10.92
CA ALA A 65 -4.15 4.75 -10.09
C ALA A 65 -2.70 4.99 -10.54
N CYS A 66 -2.40 4.85 -11.83
CA CYS A 66 -1.05 5.06 -12.36
C CYS A 66 -0.59 6.52 -12.23
N GLU A 67 -1.47 7.50 -12.42
CA GLU A 67 -1.18 8.93 -12.18
C GLU A 67 -0.92 9.20 -10.69
N THR A 68 -1.69 8.57 -9.81
CA THR A 68 -1.52 8.68 -8.36
C THR A 68 -0.17 8.11 -7.93
N PHE A 69 0.18 6.92 -8.42
CA PHE A 69 1.50 6.34 -8.17
C PHE A 69 2.63 7.27 -8.63
N ASN A 70 2.55 7.81 -9.85
CA ASN A 70 3.57 8.75 -10.36
C ASN A 70 3.69 10.00 -9.48
N SER A 71 2.57 10.54 -8.99
CA SER A 71 2.56 11.69 -8.09
C SER A 71 3.23 11.36 -6.76
N LEU A 72 2.88 10.21 -6.15
CA LEU A 72 3.46 9.78 -4.89
C LEU A 72 4.95 9.47 -5.04
N TYR A 73 5.37 8.80 -6.11
CA TYR A 73 6.77 8.50 -6.36
C TYR A 73 7.59 9.76 -6.67
N ALA A 74 7.01 10.76 -7.35
CA ALA A 74 7.64 12.06 -7.50
C ALA A 74 7.82 12.77 -6.15
N GLY A 75 6.80 12.73 -5.29
CA GLY A 75 6.87 13.23 -3.91
C GLY A 75 7.97 12.54 -3.12
N TYR A 76 8.01 11.20 -3.15
CA TYR A 76 9.05 10.40 -2.52
C TYR A 76 10.47 10.84 -2.89
N LYS A 77 10.73 11.06 -4.19
CA LYS A 77 12.07 11.38 -4.70
C LYS A 77 12.60 12.75 -4.31
N VAL A 78 11.74 13.68 -3.89
CA VAL A 78 12.14 15.06 -3.53
C VAL A 78 12.24 15.27 -2.02
N ILE A 79 11.92 14.27 -1.21
CA ILE A 79 12.07 14.31 0.24
C ILE A 79 13.56 14.33 0.59
N GLN A 80 13.93 15.19 1.55
CA GLN A 80 15.31 15.39 1.99
C GLN A 80 15.43 15.12 3.48
N ASN A 81 15.97 13.96 3.86
CA ASN A 81 16.28 13.58 5.24
C ASN A 81 15.14 13.81 6.25
N ASP A 82 13.88 13.58 5.84
CA ASP A 82 12.70 13.80 6.67
C ASP A 82 11.92 12.48 6.81
N SER A 83 12.07 11.86 7.98
CA SER A 83 11.41 10.58 8.29
C SER A 83 9.89 10.68 8.24
N ASN A 84 9.31 11.79 8.73
CA ASN A 84 7.86 11.98 8.74
C ASN A 84 7.34 12.15 7.30
N ALA A 85 8.07 12.86 6.44
CA ALA A 85 7.67 13.00 5.05
C ALA A 85 7.69 11.65 4.30
N TYR A 86 8.60 10.74 4.64
CA TYR A 86 8.55 9.38 4.11
C TYR A 86 7.37 8.58 4.68
N GLU A 87 7.05 8.75 5.96
CA GLU A 87 5.86 8.14 6.58
C GLU A 87 4.56 8.65 5.93
N ASP A 88 4.47 9.94 5.57
CA ASP A 88 3.34 10.49 4.83
C ASP A 88 3.16 9.81 3.46
N ILE A 89 4.25 9.52 2.75
CA ILE A 89 4.19 8.74 1.50
C ILE A 89 3.73 7.31 1.76
N TYR A 90 4.21 6.68 2.83
CA TYR A 90 3.78 5.33 3.23
C TYR A 90 2.27 5.29 3.46
N LEU A 91 1.72 6.23 4.24
CA LEU A 91 0.29 6.31 4.52
C LEU A 91 -0.52 6.59 3.25
N ALA A 92 -0.09 7.55 2.43
CA ALA A 92 -0.77 7.87 1.18
C ALA A 92 -0.76 6.70 0.17
N ALA A 93 0.32 5.92 0.13
CA ALA A 93 0.41 4.72 -0.69
C ALA A 93 -0.49 3.60 -0.15
N GLN A 94 -0.62 3.44 1.17
CA GLN A 94 -1.57 2.50 1.79
C GLN A 94 -3.02 2.88 1.48
N ASP A 95 -3.38 4.15 1.60
CA ASP A 95 -4.71 4.63 1.24
C ASP A 95 -5.00 4.36 -0.24
N ALA A 96 -4.06 4.66 -1.14
CA ALA A 96 -4.23 4.39 -2.57
C ALA A 96 -4.37 2.89 -2.88
N LYS A 97 -3.57 2.05 -2.22
CA LYS A 97 -3.62 0.59 -2.32
C LYS A 97 -5.02 0.04 -2.02
N ASP A 98 -5.68 0.56 -0.99
CA ASP A 98 -7.01 0.09 -0.55
C ASP A 98 -8.14 0.49 -1.51
N THR A 99 -7.85 1.39 -2.47
CA THR A 99 -8.81 1.82 -3.50
C THR A 99 -8.67 1.07 -4.82
N VAL A 100 -7.65 0.23 -4.98
CA VAL A 100 -7.35 -0.48 -6.24
C VAL A 100 -7.43 -2.00 -6.08
N SER A 101 -7.31 -2.71 -7.20
CA SER A 101 -7.33 -4.18 -7.22
C SER A 101 -6.30 -4.71 -8.22
N GLY A 102 -6.07 -6.04 -8.20
CA GLY A 102 -5.14 -6.69 -9.13
C GLY A 102 -3.69 -6.25 -8.94
N ASN A 103 -2.95 -6.11 -10.04
CA ASN A 103 -1.52 -5.78 -10.01
C ASN A 103 -1.23 -4.38 -9.45
N LEU A 104 -2.21 -3.46 -9.52
CA LEU A 104 -2.10 -2.12 -8.97
C LEU A 104 -1.96 -2.13 -7.44
N VAL A 105 -2.51 -3.16 -6.75
CA VAL A 105 -2.29 -3.35 -5.30
C VAL A 105 -0.80 -3.55 -5.02
N GLY A 106 -0.11 -4.34 -5.85
CA GLY A 106 1.32 -4.57 -5.74
C GLY A 106 2.13 -3.30 -6.02
N LEU A 107 1.67 -2.48 -6.97
CA LEU A 107 2.29 -1.19 -7.29
C LEU A 107 2.34 -0.27 -6.06
N PHE A 108 1.21 -0.03 -5.41
CA PHE A 108 1.19 0.81 -4.22
C PHE A 108 1.82 0.14 -3.00
N ALA A 109 1.64 -1.16 -2.80
CA ALA A 109 2.27 -1.88 -1.69
C ALA A 109 3.80 -1.79 -1.74
N SER A 110 4.40 -1.89 -2.93
CA SER A 110 5.85 -1.75 -3.10
C SER A 110 6.34 -0.35 -2.73
N LEU A 111 5.58 0.70 -3.09
CA LEU A 111 5.90 2.07 -2.70
C LEU A 111 5.76 2.30 -1.20
N SER A 112 4.72 1.74 -0.57
CA SER A 112 4.54 1.78 0.88
C SER A 112 5.76 1.17 1.60
N VAL A 113 6.23 0.01 1.15
CA VAL A 113 7.42 -0.64 1.73
C VAL A 113 8.67 0.22 1.55
N LEU A 114 8.91 0.75 0.35
CA LEU A 114 10.05 1.63 0.09
C LEU A 114 10.03 2.88 0.97
N ALA A 115 8.87 3.50 1.15
CA ALA A 115 8.72 4.69 1.96
C ALA A 115 8.95 4.39 3.46
N LEU A 116 8.36 3.31 3.98
CA LEU A 116 8.54 2.89 5.37
C LEU A 116 9.99 2.50 5.69
N ASP A 117 10.65 1.78 4.78
CA ASP A 117 12.05 1.41 4.90
C ASP A 117 12.95 2.65 4.89
N HIS A 118 12.65 3.64 4.04
CA HIS A 118 13.40 4.90 4.02
C HIS A 118 13.17 5.72 5.30
N SER A 119 11.93 5.85 5.77
CA SER A 119 11.61 6.50 7.05
C SER A 119 12.42 5.88 8.20
N SER A 120 12.53 4.56 8.24
CA SER A 120 13.31 3.86 9.28
C SER A 120 14.83 4.05 9.15
N ALA A 121 15.33 4.20 7.92
CA ALA A 121 16.76 4.33 7.65
C ALA A 121 17.30 5.77 7.78
N VAL A 122 16.46 6.77 7.52
CA VAL A 122 16.91 8.15 7.30
C VAL A 122 17.42 8.83 8.58
N ASP A 123 16.84 8.50 9.74
CA ASP A 123 17.28 9.04 11.04
C ASP A 123 18.70 8.58 11.41
N ALA A 124 19.14 7.44 10.87
CA ALA A 124 20.51 6.94 10.98
C ALA A 124 21.44 7.45 9.86
N GLY A 125 20.96 8.35 8.99
CA GLY A 125 21.68 8.80 7.80
C GLY A 125 21.80 7.72 6.71
N GLY A 126 20.95 6.70 6.77
CA GLY A 126 20.93 5.56 5.86
C GLY A 126 20.09 5.79 4.61
N GLN A 127 20.03 4.75 3.77
CA GLN A 127 19.15 4.64 2.62
C GLN A 127 18.29 3.39 2.77
N PRO A 128 17.13 3.31 2.09
CA PRO A 128 16.34 2.10 2.08
C PRO A 128 17.13 0.97 1.40
N GLY A 129 16.85 -0.25 1.83
CA GLY A 129 17.41 -1.47 1.30
C GLY A 129 17.19 -1.61 -0.21
N GLN A 130 18.10 -2.33 -0.86
CA GLN A 130 18.01 -2.58 -2.30
C GLN A 130 16.78 -3.42 -2.65
N GLU A 131 16.38 -4.33 -1.77
CA GLU A 131 15.14 -5.12 -1.89
C GLU A 131 13.91 -4.22 -2.09
N SER A 132 13.74 -3.21 -1.23
CA SER A 132 12.62 -2.27 -1.31
C SER A 132 12.61 -1.48 -2.61
N LYS A 133 13.79 -1.09 -3.10
CA LYS A 133 13.96 -0.41 -4.39
C LYS A 133 13.62 -1.33 -5.56
N ASP A 134 14.07 -2.58 -5.50
CA ASP A 134 13.81 -3.60 -6.51
C ASP A 134 12.34 -3.98 -6.56
N ALA A 135 11.66 -4.05 -5.40
CA ALA A 135 10.22 -4.30 -5.33
C ALA A 135 9.41 -3.23 -6.09
N VAL A 136 9.76 -1.94 -5.94
CA VAL A 136 9.11 -0.86 -6.70
C VAL A 136 9.40 -0.99 -8.19
N ARG A 137 10.64 -1.27 -8.57
CA ARG A 137 11.02 -1.48 -9.97
C ARG A 137 10.22 -2.63 -10.60
N ASP A 138 10.14 -3.76 -9.93
CA ASP A 138 9.46 -4.95 -10.43
C ASP A 138 7.94 -4.72 -10.52
N ALA A 139 7.36 -4.01 -9.55
CA ALA A 139 5.95 -3.62 -9.60
C ALA A 139 5.65 -2.63 -10.73
N VAL A 140 6.54 -1.66 -11.00
CA VAL A 140 6.43 -0.76 -12.15
C VAL A 140 6.45 -1.56 -13.46
N PHE A 141 7.35 -2.53 -13.61
CA PHE A 141 7.39 -3.38 -14.80
C PHE A 141 6.11 -4.22 -14.96
N ALA A 142 5.60 -4.80 -13.87
CA ALA A 142 4.39 -5.61 -13.89
C ALA A 142 3.13 -4.82 -14.32
N ASN A 143 3.12 -3.50 -14.08
CA ASN A 143 1.98 -2.62 -14.37
C ASN A 143 2.18 -1.73 -15.61
N ALA A 144 3.38 -1.71 -16.20
CA ALA A 144 3.73 -0.79 -17.29
C ALA A 144 2.79 -0.88 -18.49
N ASN A 145 2.42 -2.10 -18.91
CA ASN A 145 1.51 -2.31 -20.04
C ASN A 145 0.10 -1.78 -19.74
N GLU A 146 -0.42 -2.06 -18.55
CA GLU A 146 -1.77 -1.66 -18.15
C GLU A 146 -1.87 -0.13 -18.03
N CYS A 147 -0.88 0.50 -17.39
CA CYS A 147 -0.80 1.95 -17.28
C CYS A 147 -0.62 2.62 -18.65
N THR A 148 0.23 2.05 -19.52
CA THR A 148 0.45 2.60 -20.88
C THR A 148 -0.81 2.50 -21.73
N ALA A 149 -1.55 1.39 -21.64
CA ALA A 149 -2.85 1.23 -22.30
C ALA A 149 -3.87 2.26 -21.78
N ALA A 150 -3.75 2.67 -20.52
CA ALA A 150 -4.53 3.73 -19.91
C ALA A 150 -3.98 5.16 -20.18
N GLY A 151 -2.94 5.30 -21.00
CA GLY A 151 -2.34 6.59 -21.39
C GLY A 151 -1.35 7.17 -20.38
N VAL A 152 -0.83 6.36 -19.45
CA VAL A 152 0.09 6.78 -18.38
C VAL A 152 1.38 5.99 -18.45
N THR A 153 2.51 6.68 -18.57
CA THR A 153 3.82 6.06 -18.40
C THR A 153 4.24 6.12 -16.94
N LEU A 154 4.46 4.97 -16.31
CA LEU A 154 4.98 4.88 -14.95
C LEU A 154 6.43 5.40 -14.87
N ARG A 155 6.77 6.07 -13.77
CA ARG A 155 8.05 6.77 -13.56
C ARG A 155 8.85 6.26 -12.37
#